data_AF-A0A7S0PVR0-F1
#
_entry.id   AF-A0A7S0PVR0-F1
#
_cell.length_a   1.000
_cell.length_b   1.000
_cell.length_c   1.000
_cell.angle_alpha   90.00
_cell.angle_beta   90.00
_cell.angle_gamma   90.00
#
_symmetry.space_group_name_H-M   'P 1'
#
loop_
_entity.id
_entity.type
_entity.pdbx_description
1 polymer ?
#
loop_
_entity_poly.entity_id
_entity_poly.type
_entity_poly.pdbx_seq_one_letter_code
_entity_poly.pdbx_strand_id
1 'polypeptide(L)'
;GYRLFAASASGGGGVGGGGGDGEASRAKKGRLREFLFAAACPRHHLDASTRRGARAHLLRAADRVIVVTGGDEDERAARHVMLPDAYAAPNWPLRLVAESADGRDLAAAGSRGLVLHDFKTGKWRFFGDVSHEREFVATALAWLEGGVIAVCARSRGTGEKGGSWFDWSGSSKDAEAERHVLRMYPRNHLSVTSVLLEHELATEPVAMSALGRFLLVATLTDSGNLDVVVFEVALGGCEMTDVPGGRTSARIRPVRRVTLRHHANAIGNTVKELALLPATPPSAPDSTSP
;
A
#
# COMPACT_ATOMS: atom_id res chain seq x y z
N GLY A 1 -12.96 -12.37 2.87
CA GLY A 1 -12.32 -11.83 4.09
C GLY A 1 -11.77 -12.99 4.87
N TYR A 2 -10.58 -12.87 5.45
CA TYR A 2 -10.07 -13.94 6.32
C TYR A 2 -11.01 -14.01 7.55
N ARG A 3 -11.16 -15.15 8.19
CA ARG A 3 -12.06 -15.30 9.34
C ARG A 3 -11.31 -16.14 10.34
N LEU A 4 -11.12 -15.62 11.55
CA LEU A 4 -10.63 -16.42 12.66
C LEU A 4 -11.86 -16.81 13.49
N PHE A 5 -12.06 -18.11 13.66
CA PHE A 5 -13.08 -18.66 14.54
C PHE A 5 -12.40 -19.09 15.84
N ALA A 6 -12.82 -18.53 16.96
CA ALA A 6 -12.45 -19.08 18.26
C ALA A 6 -13.69 -19.65 18.92
N ALA A 7 -13.60 -20.91 19.36
CA ALA A 7 -14.60 -21.55 20.20
C ALA A 7 -14.14 -21.45 21.66
N SER A 8 -14.96 -20.87 22.52
CA SER A 8 -14.74 -20.90 23.97
C SER A 8 -15.83 -21.76 24.61
N ALA A 9 -15.40 -22.75 25.39
CA ALA A 9 -16.26 -23.46 26.33
C ALA A 9 -16.07 -22.81 27.71
N SER A 10 -17.10 -22.18 28.24
CA SER A 10 -17.06 -21.63 29.60
C SER A 10 -17.04 -22.78 30.61
N GLY A 11 -15.87 -23.08 31.16
CA GLY A 11 -15.72 -23.92 32.36
C GLY A 11 -15.74 -23.03 33.59
N GLY A 12 -16.93 -22.81 34.17
CA GLY A 12 -17.05 -22.26 35.51
C GLY A 12 -16.57 -23.29 36.52
N GLY A 13 -15.59 -22.91 37.34
CA GLY A 13 -15.16 -23.70 38.49
C GLY A 13 -16.27 -23.81 39.52
N GLY A 14 -16.46 -25.01 40.06
CA GLY A 14 -17.34 -25.31 41.17
C GLY A 14 -16.82 -26.54 41.88
N VAL A 15 -16.18 -26.33 43.04
CA VAL A 15 -15.83 -27.38 44.01
C VAL A 15 -17.11 -27.75 44.76
N GLY A 16 -17.49 -29.03 44.77
CA GLY A 16 -18.61 -29.55 45.57
C GLY A 16 -18.90 -31.01 45.22
N GLY A 17 -18.62 -31.92 46.14
CA GLY A 17 -18.72 -33.37 45.94
C GLY A 17 -20.12 -33.96 46.11
N GLY A 18 -20.23 -35.27 45.81
CA GLY A 18 -21.38 -36.12 46.14
C GLY A 18 -21.83 -36.96 44.94
N GLY A 19 -21.90 -38.28 45.10
CA GLY A 19 -22.09 -39.26 44.03
C GLY A 19 -23.51 -39.40 43.47
N GLY A 20 -23.64 -40.23 42.43
CA GLY A 20 -24.91 -40.80 41.97
C GLY A 20 -25.24 -40.59 40.48
N ASP A 21 -25.06 -41.66 39.71
CA ASP A 21 -25.83 -42.13 38.54
C ASP A 21 -26.06 -41.26 37.28
N GLY A 22 -25.47 -41.75 36.17
CA GLY A 22 -26.05 -41.85 34.84
C GLY A 22 -26.86 -40.69 34.26
N GLU A 23 -26.19 -39.68 33.71
CA GLU A 23 -26.83 -38.70 32.83
C GLU A 23 -26.02 -38.51 31.52
N ALA A 24 -26.70 -38.68 30.39
CA ALA A 24 -26.13 -38.50 29.06
C ALA A 24 -25.49 -37.12 28.93
N SER A 25 -24.20 -37.09 28.59
CA SER A 25 -23.40 -35.90 28.31
C SER A 25 -24.13 -34.96 27.34
N ARG A 26 -24.81 -33.94 27.90
CA ARG A 26 -25.43 -32.87 27.13
C ARG A 26 -24.30 -32.05 26.52
N ALA A 27 -24.09 -32.20 25.21
CA ALA A 27 -23.07 -31.47 24.46
C ALA A 27 -23.13 -29.97 24.83
N LYS A 28 -22.08 -29.48 25.49
CA LYS A 28 -21.98 -28.08 25.89
C LYS A 28 -22.00 -27.23 24.62
N LYS A 29 -23.00 -26.36 24.48
CA LYS A 29 -23.12 -25.40 23.38
C LYS A 29 -21.93 -24.43 23.42
N GLY A 30 -20.87 -24.73 22.69
CA GLY A 30 -19.77 -23.80 22.47
C GLY A 30 -20.27 -22.59 21.70
N ARG A 31 -19.93 -21.38 22.15
CA ARG A 31 -20.25 -20.15 21.41
C ARG A 31 -19.12 -19.90 20.43
N LEU A 32 -19.39 -20.09 19.14
CA LEU A 32 -18.47 -19.67 18.08
C LEU A 32 -18.45 -18.14 18.07
N ARG A 33 -17.28 -17.53 18.21
CA ARG A 33 -17.10 -16.09 18.04
C ARG A 33 -16.35 -15.84 16.73
N GLU A 34 -16.95 -15.03 15.86
CA GLU A 34 -16.32 -14.53 14.65
C GLU A 34 -15.52 -13.27 15.02
N PHE A 35 -14.24 -13.25 14.63
CA PHE A 35 -13.39 -12.07 14.78
C PHE A 35 -13.05 -11.51 13.40
N LEU A 36 -13.28 -10.21 13.25
CA LEU A 36 -12.72 -9.42 12.15
C LEU A 36 -11.24 -9.19 12.47
N PHE A 37 -10.35 -9.74 11.65
CA PHE A 37 -8.89 -9.58 11.75
C PHE A 37 -8.45 -8.53 10.72
N ALA A 38 -7.28 -7.94 10.92
CA ALA A 38 -6.66 -6.99 10.01
C ALA A 38 -5.30 -7.54 9.55
N ALA A 39 -4.93 -7.26 8.29
CA ALA A 39 -3.62 -7.62 7.75
C ALA A 39 -2.64 -6.46 7.99
N ALA A 40 -1.48 -6.76 8.59
CA ALA A 40 -0.40 -5.78 8.68
C ALA A 40 0.07 -5.40 7.27
N CYS A 41 0.31 -4.12 7.06
CA CYS A 41 0.85 -3.63 5.79
C CYS A 41 2.35 -3.37 5.96
N PRO A 42 3.20 -3.94 5.08
CA PRO A 42 4.63 -3.65 5.02
C PRO A 42 4.92 -2.17 5.19
N ARG A 43 5.88 -1.83 6.06
CA ARG A 43 6.27 -0.43 6.24
C ARG A 43 7.08 0.03 5.05
N HIS A 44 6.52 0.99 4.30
CA HIS A 44 7.25 1.71 3.26
C HIS A 44 7.84 3.03 3.79
N HIS A 45 7.99 3.17 5.11
CA HIS A 45 8.54 4.39 5.70
C HIS A 45 9.32 4.07 6.98
N LEU A 46 10.63 4.25 6.92
CA LEU A 46 11.56 4.15 8.04
C LEU A 46 12.40 5.43 8.08
N ASP A 47 11.76 6.58 8.26
CA ASP A 47 12.53 7.78 8.56
C ASP A 47 12.89 7.81 10.05
N ALA A 48 14.18 7.65 10.33
CA ALA A 48 14.77 7.79 11.66
C ALA A 48 14.88 9.27 12.09
N SER A 49 14.66 10.23 11.18
CA SER A 49 14.85 11.66 11.43
C SER A 49 13.72 12.32 12.21
N THR A 50 12.53 11.69 12.27
CA THR A 50 11.40 12.21 13.05
C THR A 50 11.64 11.96 14.54
N ARG A 51 12.49 12.81 15.14
CA ARG A 51 12.80 12.86 16.59
C ARG A 51 11.59 13.19 17.47
N ARG A 52 10.39 13.34 16.91
CA ARG A 52 9.15 13.64 17.64
C ARG A 52 8.14 12.53 17.33
N GLY A 53 8.08 11.56 18.25
CA GLY A 53 7.46 10.27 18.08
C GLY A 53 6.00 10.25 17.64
N ALA A 54 5.72 9.35 16.71
CA ALA A 54 4.59 8.42 16.76
C ALA A 54 4.84 7.39 15.66
N ARG A 55 5.35 6.21 16.04
CA ARG A 55 5.59 5.13 15.07
C ARG A 55 4.24 4.53 14.67
N ALA A 56 3.65 4.95 13.55
CA ALA A 56 2.37 4.41 13.10
C ALA A 56 2.53 3.06 12.39
N HIS A 57 1.71 2.07 12.77
CA HIS A 57 1.57 0.79 12.10
C HIS A 57 0.19 0.74 11.45
N LEU A 58 0.14 0.44 10.15
CA LEU A 58 -1.13 0.31 9.43
C LEU A 58 -1.58 -1.14 9.41
N LEU A 59 -2.81 -1.35 9.85
CA LEU A 59 -3.51 -2.62 9.69
C LEU A 59 -4.71 -2.41 8.76
N ARG A 60 -4.74 -3.16 7.67
CA ARG A 60 -5.85 -3.18 6.73
C ARG A 60 -6.91 -4.16 7.20
N ALA A 61 -8.08 -3.64 7.57
CA ALA A 61 -9.28 -4.44 7.82
C ALA A 61 -10.17 -4.47 6.57
N ALA A 62 -11.33 -5.13 6.66
CA ALA A 62 -12.22 -5.32 5.52
C ALA A 62 -12.85 -4.01 4.99
N ASP A 63 -13.14 -3.07 5.89
CA ASP A 63 -13.90 -1.84 5.65
C ASP A 63 -13.20 -0.57 6.18
N ARG A 64 -12.02 -0.74 6.79
CA ARG A 64 -11.30 0.35 7.48
C ARG A 64 -9.80 0.12 7.50
N VAL A 65 -9.07 1.19 7.77
CA VAL A 65 -7.65 1.14 8.13
C VAL A 65 -7.52 1.44 9.62
N ILE A 66 -6.77 0.61 10.33
CA ILE A 66 -6.44 0.83 11.74
C ILE A 66 -5.02 1.37 11.77
N VAL A 67 -4.88 2.62 12.20
CA VAL A 67 -3.58 3.28 12.40
C VAL A 67 -3.22 3.14 13.86
N VAL A 68 -2.18 2.37 14.15
CA VAL A 68 -1.70 2.13 15.51
C VAL A 68 -0.45 2.97 15.73
N THR A 69 -0.56 4.05 16.50
CA THR A 69 0.58 4.91 16.80
C THR A 69 1.31 4.40 18.04
N GLY A 70 2.61 4.16 17.92
CA GLY A 70 3.49 3.89 19.04
C GLY A 70 3.96 5.19 19.69
N GLY A 71 3.44 5.47 20.89
CA GLY A 71 4.05 6.37 21.87
C GLY A 71 4.89 5.59 22.90
N ASP A 72 5.42 6.29 23.91
CA ASP A 72 6.02 5.66 25.09
C ASP A 72 5.00 4.73 25.77
N GLU A 73 5.50 3.82 26.63
CA GLU A 73 4.94 2.52 26.98
C GLU A 73 3.43 2.43 27.31
N ASP A 74 2.77 3.55 27.65
CA ASP A 74 1.37 3.62 28.07
C ASP A 74 0.37 4.20 27.06
N GLU A 75 0.78 4.80 25.93
CA GLU A 75 -0.14 5.53 25.03
C GLU A 75 -0.17 4.98 23.59
N ARG A 76 -0.35 3.66 23.45
CA ARG A 76 -0.65 3.02 22.16
C ARG A 76 -2.10 3.34 21.76
N ALA A 77 -2.30 4.44 21.05
CA ALA A 77 -3.60 4.76 20.47
C ALA A 77 -3.82 4.03 19.14
N ALA A 78 -4.96 3.36 19.01
CA ALA A 78 -5.44 2.79 17.74
C ALA A 78 -6.56 3.69 17.18
N ARG A 79 -6.32 4.30 16.02
CA ARG A 79 -7.31 5.10 15.31
C ARG A 79 -7.93 4.29 14.17
N HIS A 80 -9.24 4.19 14.16
CA HIS A 80 -9.99 3.54 13.08
C HIS A 80 -10.40 4.57 12.03
N VAL A 81 -10.01 4.32 10.79
CA VAL A 81 -10.27 5.18 9.64
C VAL A 81 -11.22 4.45 8.71
N MET A 82 -12.49 4.83 8.75
CA MET A 82 -13.53 4.23 7.91
C MET A 82 -13.41 4.75 6.48
N LEU A 83 -13.31 3.85 5.50
CA LEU A 83 -13.35 4.27 4.11
C LEU A 83 -14.78 4.72 3.76
N PRO A 84 -14.97 5.78 2.97
CA PRO A 84 -16.29 6.19 2.52
C PRO A 84 -16.96 5.10 1.68
N ASP A 85 -18.24 4.82 1.95
CA ASP A 85 -19.00 3.77 1.25
C ASP A 85 -19.01 3.95 -0.27
N ALA A 86 -19.02 5.21 -0.72
CA ALA A 86 -18.94 5.60 -2.13
C ALA A 86 -17.71 5.01 -2.85
N TYR A 87 -16.62 4.76 -2.13
CA TYR A 87 -15.43 4.09 -2.66
C TYR A 87 -15.34 2.63 -2.20
N ALA A 88 -15.65 2.35 -0.93
CA ALA A 88 -15.45 1.02 -0.35
C ALA A 88 -16.34 -0.04 -1.01
N ALA A 89 -17.60 0.27 -1.33
CA ALA A 89 -18.52 -0.67 -1.95
C ALA A 89 -18.11 -1.09 -3.38
N PRO A 90 -17.83 -0.16 -4.32
CA PRO A 90 -17.41 -0.54 -5.68
C PRO A 90 -15.98 -1.09 -5.77
N ASN A 91 -15.08 -0.69 -4.85
CA ASN A 91 -13.66 -1.05 -4.91
C ASN A 91 -13.24 -2.07 -3.85
N TRP A 92 -14.19 -2.81 -3.29
CA TRP A 92 -13.89 -3.93 -2.40
C TRP A 92 -13.20 -5.07 -3.18
N PRO A 93 -12.26 -5.82 -2.58
CA PRO A 93 -11.67 -5.63 -1.25
C PRO A 93 -10.59 -4.53 -1.24
N LEU A 94 -10.43 -3.86 -0.10
CA LEU A 94 -9.27 -3.03 0.17
C LEU A 94 -8.00 -3.89 0.08
N ARG A 95 -6.98 -3.47 -0.68
CA ARG A 95 -5.76 -4.28 -0.95
C ARG A 95 -4.49 -3.62 -0.44
N LEU A 96 -4.32 -2.32 -0.72
CA LEU A 96 -3.10 -1.57 -0.48
C LEU A 96 -3.40 -0.35 0.40
N VAL A 97 -2.47 -0.03 1.29
CA VAL A 97 -2.49 1.21 2.08
C VAL A 97 -1.08 1.73 2.26
N ALA A 98 -0.91 3.05 2.26
CA ALA A 98 0.35 3.70 2.57
C ALA A 98 0.06 4.99 3.33
N GLU A 99 0.87 5.32 4.32
CA GLU A 99 0.76 6.55 5.09
C GLU A 99 1.92 7.48 4.74
N SER A 100 1.66 8.78 4.81
CA SER A 100 2.67 9.79 4.60
C SER A 100 3.72 9.79 5.72
N ALA A 101 4.95 10.17 5.38
CA ALA A 101 6.07 10.27 6.31
C ALA A 101 5.75 11.07 7.59
N ASP A 102 4.95 12.12 7.42
CA ASP A 102 4.53 13.05 8.46
C ASP A 102 3.27 12.59 9.24
N GLY A 103 2.71 11.42 8.92
CA GLY A 103 1.49 10.87 9.54
C GLY A 103 0.23 11.70 9.29
N ARG A 104 0.24 12.61 8.31
CA ARG A 104 -0.87 13.53 8.02
C ARG A 104 -1.84 13.03 6.95
N ASP A 105 -1.46 12.09 6.11
CA ASP A 105 -2.36 11.49 5.11
C ASP A 105 -2.22 9.98 5.03
N LEU A 106 -3.26 9.38 4.46
CA LEU A 106 -3.36 7.98 4.12
C LEU A 106 -3.76 7.84 2.66
N ALA A 107 -3.03 7.03 1.91
CA ALA A 107 -3.45 6.52 0.62
C ALA A 107 -4.00 5.09 0.79
N ALA A 108 -5.10 4.78 0.11
CA ALA A 108 -5.73 3.47 0.17
C ALA A 108 -6.23 3.05 -1.22
N ALA A 109 -5.90 1.82 -1.62
CA ALA A 109 -6.25 1.26 -2.93
C ALA A 109 -6.99 -0.07 -2.81
N GLY A 110 -8.12 -0.17 -3.50
CA GLY A 110 -9.01 -1.33 -3.50
C GLY A 110 -8.71 -2.33 -4.61
N SER A 111 -9.75 -3.01 -5.07
CA SER A 111 -9.71 -3.80 -6.31
C SER A 111 -9.44 -2.92 -7.53
N ARG A 112 -9.96 -1.69 -7.52
CA ARG A 112 -9.73 -0.63 -8.49
C ARG A 112 -9.59 0.72 -7.75
N GLY A 113 -9.10 1.72 -8.47
CA GLY A 113 -8.98 3.07 -7.97
C GLY A 113 -7.93 3.26 -6.86
N LEU A 114 -7.93 4.49 -6.35
CA LEU A 114 -7.09 4.98 -5.27
C LEU A 114 -7.85 6.11 -4.58
N VAL A 115 -7.72 6.22 -3.26
CA VAL A 115 -8.18 7.39 -2.51
C VAL A 115 -7.09 7.92 -1.62
N LEU A 116 -7.19 9.21 -1.32
CA LEU A 116 -6.35 9.87 -0.33
C LEU A 116 -7.24 10.41 0.79
N HIS A 117 -6.77 10.28 2.02
CA HIS A 117 -7.41 10.83 3.20
C HIS A 117 -6.44 11.74 3.92
N ASP A 118 -6.89 12.94 4.27
CA ASP A 118 -6.14 13.89 5.06
C ASP A 118 -6.62 13.82 6.51
N PHE A 119 -5.75 13.39 7.42
CA PHE A 119 -6.08 13.21 8.83
C PHE A 119 -6.33 14.54 9.56
N LYS A 120 -5.76 15.64 9.09
CA LYS A 120 -5.94 16.96 9.70
C LYS A 120 -7.31 17.53 9.35
N THR A 121 -7.73 17.40 8.09
CA THR A 121 -9.00 17.97 7.62
C THR A 121 -10.16 16.97 7.65
N GLY A 122 -9.87 15.67 7.78
CA GLY A 122 -10.85 14.59 7.67
C GLY A 122 -11.36 14.36 6.24
N LYS A 123 -10.83 15.08 5.25
CA LYS A 123 -11.34 15.05 3.87
C LYS A 123 -10.79 13.86 3.11
N TRP A 124 -11.65 13.27 2.28
CA TRP A 124 -11.29 12.25 1.30
C TRP A 124 -11.18 12.87 -0.08
N ARG A 125 -10.22 12.39 -0.87
CA ARG A 125 -10.01 12.75 -2.27
C ARG A 125 -10.08 11.48 -3.11
N PHE A 126 -10.92 11.53 -4.13
CA PHE A 126 -11.17 10.45 -5.08
C PHE A 126 -10.72 10.90 -6.47
N PHE A 127 -10.77 9.98 -7.43
CA PHE A 127 -10.75 10.38 -8.83
C PHE A 127 -12.05 11.13 -9.14
N GLY A 128 -11.96 12.22 -9.91
CA GLY A 128 -13.14 12.97 -10.34
C GLY A 128 -14.03 12.22 -11.33
N ASP A 129 -13.48 11.21 -12.01
CA ASP A 129 -14.17 10.41 -13.02
C ASP A 129 -14.11 8.92 -12.65
N VAL A 130 -15.29 8.30 -12.53
CA VAL A 130 -15.48 6.89 -12.18
C VAL A 130 -14.89 5.96 -13.26
N SER A 131 -14.85 6.40 -14.52
CA SER A 131 -14.28 5.62 -15.63
C SER A 131 -12.77 5.46 -15.46
N HIS A 132 -12.07 6.55 -15.17
CA HIS A 132 -10.64 6.54 -14.85
C HIS A 132 -10.33 5.72 -13.59
N GLU A 133 -11.20 5.81 -12.57
CA GLU A 133 -11.04 5.00 -11.36
C GLU A 133 -11.16 3.50 -11.64
N ARG A 134 -12.07 3.11 -12.54
CA ARG A 134 -12.32 1.71 -12.90
C ARG A 134 -11.21 1.11 -13.76
N GLU A 135 -10.58 1.89 -14.63
CA GLU A 135 -9.48 1.41 -15.47
C GLU A 135 -8.19 1.18 -14.64
N PHE A 136 -8.05 1.94 -13.55
CA PHE A 136 -6.85 1.97 -12.75
C PHE A 136 -6.85 0.87 -11.67
N VAL A 137 -5.94 -0.11 -11.79
CA VAL A 137 -5.73 -1.14 -10.76
C VAL A 137 -4.36 -0.94 -10.12
N ALA A 138 -4.33 -0.44 -8.88
CA ALA A 138 -3.08 -0.33 -8.13
C ALA A 138 -2.56 -1.73 -7.74
N THR A 139 -1.27 -1.97 -8.01
CA THR A 139 -0.55 -3.21 -7.69
C THR A 139 0.47 -2.98 -6.58
N ALA A 140 1.04 -1.78 -6.50
CA ALA A 140 1.87 -1.35 -5.38
C ALA A 140 1.63 0.12 -5.07
N LEU A 141 1.79 0.51 -3.79
CA LEU A 141 1.52 1.86 -3.30
C LEU A 141 2.59 2.27 -2.30
N ALA A 142 3.15 3.47 -2.46
CA ALA A 142 4.16 4.02 -1.55
C ALA A 142 4.02 5.54 -1.47
N TRP A 143 4.51 6.11 -0.37
CA TRP A 143 4.46 7.55 -0.13
C TRP A 143 5.87 8.11 -0.03
N LEU A 144 6.20 9.07 -0.91
CA LEU A 144 7.48 9.75 -0.95
C LEU A 144 7.44 11.03 -0.13
N GLU A 145 8.61 11.46 0.33
CA GLU A 145 8.78 12.78 0.93
C GLU A 145 8.38 13.89 -0.05
N GLY A 146 7.92 15.04 0.48
CA GLY A 146 7.38 16.12 -0.33
C GLY A 146 5.91 15.95 -0.71
N GLY A 147 5.21 14.94 -0.18
CA GLY A 147 3.77 14.78 -0.39
C GLY A 147 3.42 14.21 -1.76
N VAL A 148 4.22 13.25 -2.23
CA VAL A 148 4.00 12.58 -3.52
C VAL A 148 3.63 11.12 -3.28
N ILE A 149 2.56 10.68 -3.92
CA ILE A 149 2.10 9.31 -3.88
C ILE A 149 2.62 8.61 -5.12
N ALA A 150 3.42 7.56 -4.92
CA ALA A 150 3.89 6.68 -5.98
C ALA A 150 2.98 5.45 -6.04
N VAL A 151 2.48 5.15 -7.23
CA VAL A 151 1.57 4.04 -7.47
C VAL A 151 2.04 3.28 -8.67
N CYS A 152 2.29 1.98 -8.50
CA CYS A 152 2.37 1.09 -9.64
C CYS A 152 0.96 0.61 -9.95
N ALA A 153 0.58 0.74 -11.20
CA ALA A 153 -0.75 0.38 -11.65
C ALA A 153 -0.71 -0.41 -12.94
N ARG A 154 -1.74 -1.23 -13.09
CA ARG A 154 -2.09 -1.87 -14.35
C ARG A 154 -3.21 -1.05 -14.98
N SER A 155 -2.98 -0.58 -16.20
CA SER A 155 -4.01 0.00 -17.07
C SER A 155 -4.40 -1.04 -18.10
N ARG A 156 -5.69 -1.27 -18.27
CA ARG A 156 -6.19 -1.98 -19.45
C ARG A 156 -6.29 -0.92 -20.54
N GLY A 157 -5.43 -1.00 -21.54
CA GLY A 157 -5.41 0.03 -22.58
C GLY A 157 -6.73 0.01 -23.33
N THR A 158 -7.66 0.92 -23.00
CA THR A 158 -8.70 1.29 -23.94
C THR A 158 -7.95 1.80 -25.16
N GLY A 159 -8.07 1.08 -26.28
CA GLY A 159 -7.46 1.48 -27.54
C GLY A 159 -8.03 2.80 -28.02
N GLU A 160 -7.56 3.91 -27.47
CA GLU A 160 -7.80 5.24 -28.02
C GLU A 160 -6.81 5.46 -29.17
N LYS A 161 -7.11 4.80 -30.29
CA LYS A 161 -7.09 5.51 -31.57
C LYS A 161 -8.56 5.78 -31.90
N GLY A 162 -8.91 7.04 -32.16
CA GLY A 162 -10.25 7.44 -32.59
C GLY A 162 -10.80 6.47 -33.63
N GLY A 163 -11.82 5.72 -33.23
CA GLY A 163 -12.45 4.67 -33.99
C GLY A 163 -13.93 4.68 -33.67
N SER A 164 -14.72 4.90 -34.72
CA SER A 164 -16.18 4.90 -34.76
C SER A 164 -16.82 3.81 -33.90
N TRP A 165 -17.79 4.15 -33.04
CA TRP A 165 -18.66 3.20 -32.30
C TRP A 165 -19.41 2.21 -33.23
N PHE A 166 -19.36 2.40 -34.55
CA PHE A 166 -19.88 1.50 -35.56
C PHE A 166 -18.79 0.65 -36.21
N ASP A 167 -18.22 -0.30 -35.48
CA ASP A 167 -17.46 -1.43 -36.02
C ASP A 167 -17.86 -2.73 -35.31
N TRP A 168 -19.15 -3.07 -35.43
CA TRP A 168 -19.62 -4.45 -35.29
C TRP A 168 -19.12 -5.25 -36.50
N SER A 169 -17.83 -5.57 -36.53
CA SER A 169 -17.27 -6.60 -37.42
C SER A 169 -16.28 -7.42 -36.62
N GLY A 170 -16.64 -8.67 -36.35
CA GLY A 170 -15.84 -9.58 -35.56
C GLY A 170 -14.44 -9.81 -36.16
N SER A 171 -13.42 -9.52 -35.36
CA SER A 171 -12.00 -9.98 -35.41
C SER A 171 -11.27 -9.10 -34.41
N SER A 172 -10.40 -9.51 -33.50
CA SER A 172 -9.68 -10.74 -33.20
C SER A 172 -9.53 -10.81 -31.68
N LYS A 173 -9.24 -11.99 -31.15
CA LYS A 173 -8.96 -12.25 -29.73
C LYS A 173 -7.55 -11.74 -29.37
N ASP A 174 -7.23 -10.51 -29.73
CA ASP A 174 -5.98 -9.88 -29.33
C ASP A 174 -6.15 -9.50 -27.87
N ALA A 175 -5.45 -10.23 -27.00
CA ALA A 175 -5.37 -9.93 -25.59
C ALA A 175 -4.87 -8.49 -25.46
N GLU A 176 -5.80 -7.57 -25.20
CA GLU A 176 -5.56 -6.16 -24.86
C GLU A 176 -4.35 -6.10 -23.93
N ALA A 177 -3.20 -5.66 -24.46
CA ALA A 177 -1.92 -5.79 -23.78
C ALA A 177 -1.98 -5.02 -22.46
N GLU A 178 -1.88 -5.74 -21.34
CA GLU A 178 -1.91 -5.11 -20.01
C GLU A 178 -0.66 -4.22 -19.87
N ARG A 179 -0.87 -2.90 -19.71
CA ARG A 179 0.23 -1.94 -19.55
C ARG A 179 0.51 -1.74 -18.07
N HIS A 180 1.76 -1.90 -17.67
CA HIS A 180 2.21 -1.62 -16.31
C HIS A 180 2.90 -0.26 -16.26
N VAL A 181 2.43 0.62 -15.37
CA VAL A 181 2.95 1.98 -15.24
C VAL A 181 3.21 2.33 -13.79
N LEU A 182 4.31 3.04 -13.54
CA LEU A 182 4.55 3.80 -12.33
C LEU A 182 4.02 5.21 -12.55
N ARG A 183 3.01 5.60 -11.77
CA ARG A 183 2.46 6.97 -11.75
C ARG A 183 2.75 7.65 -10.43
N MET A 184 2.99 8.96 -10.48
CA MET A 184 3.13 9.80 -9.29
C MET A 184 2.05 10.87 -9.25
N TYR A 185 1.40 11.02 -8.10
CA TYR A 185 0.35 12.01 -7.87
C TYR A 185 0.73 12.95 -6.72
N PRO A 186 0.33 14.24 -6.78
CA PRO A 186 0.48 15.14 -5.66
C PRO A 186 -0.56 14.80 -4.58
N ARG A 187 -0.19 15.03 -3.32
CA ARG A 187 -1.05 14.88 -2.14
C ARG A 187 -2.41 15.58 -2.26
N ASN A 188 -2.45 16.72 -2.95
CA ASN A 188 -3.60 17.62 -2.91
C ASN A 188 -4.61 17.39 -4.05
N HIS A 189 -4.26 16.63 -5.09
CA HIS A 189 -5.11 16.50 -6.27
C HIS A 189 -4.93 15.13 -6.94
N LEU A 190 -6.01 14.34 -6.98
CA LEU A 190 -6.03 13.02 -7.59
C LEU A 190 -6.85 13.04 -8.89
N SER A 191 -6.15 13.12 -10.02
CA SER A 191 -6.74 13.12 -11.35
C SER A 191 -5.72 12.67 -12.39
N VAL A 192 -6.18 12.18 -13.53
CA VAL A 192 -5.33 11.91 -14.70
C VAL A 192 -4.54 13.15 -15.12
N THR A 193 -5.12 14.35 -14.95
CA THR A 193 -4.46 15.62 -15.30
C THR A 193 -3.40 16.08 -14.30
N SER A 194 -3.40 15.56 -13.06
CA SER A 194 -2.43 15.93 -12.02
C SER A 194 -1.27 14.94 -11.89
N VAL A 195 -1.14 13.99 -12.82
CA VAL A 195 0.01 13.08 -12.86
C VAL A 195 1.30 13.90 -12.97
N LEU A 196 2.19 13.73 -12.00
CA LEU A 196 3.50 14.40 -11.96
C LEU A 196 4.53 13.66 -12.83
N LEU A 197 4.38 12.34 -12.93
CA LEU A 197 5.23 11.45 -13.69
C LEU A 197 4.43 10.20 -14.07
N GLU A 198 4.62 9.75 -15.31
CA GLU A 198 4.28 8.40 -15.75
C GLU A 198 5.54 7.74 -16.30
N HIS A 199 5.83 6.52 -15.87
CA HIS A 199 6.95 5.71 -16.33
C HIS A 199 6.48 4.29 -16.60
N GLU A 200 6.77 3.77 -17.80
CA GLU A 200 6.40 2.40 -18.15
C GLU A 200 7.29 1.39 -17.44
N LEU A 201 6.66 0.31 -16.95
CA LEU A 201 7.32 -0.83 -16.34
C LEU A 201 7.20 -2.02 -17.30
N ALA A 202 8.25 -2.85 -17.35
CA ALA A 202 8.26 -4.03 -18.20
C ALA A 202 7.21 -5.07 -17.78
N THR A 203 7.03 -5.25 -16.47
CA THR A 203 6.11 -6.23 -15.88
C THR A 203 5.45 -5.67 -14.62
N GLU A 204 4.47 -6.38 -14.10
CA GLU A 204 3.87 -6.05 -12.81
C GLU A 204 4.93 -6.05 -11.69
N PRO A 205 5.02 -4.98 -10.90
CA PRO A 205 5.95 -4.96 -9.79
C PRO A 205 5.50 -5.91 -8.68
N VAL A 206 6.46 -6.69 -8.20
CA VAL A 206 6.30 -7.62 -7.08
C VAL A 206 6.31 -6.88 -5.74
N ALA A 207 7.13 -5.83 -5.64
CA ALA A 207 7.25 -5.03 -4.44
C ALA A 207 7.62 -3.59 -4.79
N MET A 208 7.19 -2.67 -3.94
CA MET A 208 7.58 -1.26 -3.99
C MET A 208 7.81 -0.78 -2.57
N SER A 209 8.77 0.13 -2.37
CA SER A 209 9.01 0.77 -1.09
C SER A 209 9.59 2.16 -1.31
N ALA A 210 9.33 3.09 -0.39
CA ALA A 210 9.86 4.45 -0.45
C ALA A 210 10.71 4.74 0.79
N LEU A 211 11.69 5.62 0.64
CA LEU A 211 12.44 6.15 1.78
C LEU A 211 12.96 7.54 1.42
N GLY A 212 12.43 8.57 2.10
CA GLY A 212 12.67 9.96 1.73
C GLY A 212 12.25 10.21 0.28
N ARG A 213 13.22 10.60 -0.55
CA ARG A 213 13.07 10.81 -1.99
C ARG A 213 13.43 9.61 -2.87
N PHE A 214 13.76 8.46 -2.28
CA PHE A 214 14.12 7.25 -3.03
C PHE A 214 12.94 6.29 -3.11
N LEU A 215 12.74 5.70 -4.29
CA LEU A 215 11.72 4.71 -4.57
C LEU A 215 12.39 3.42 -5.04
N LEU A 216 12.16 2.32 -4.33
CA LEU A 216 12.52 0.99 -4.77
C LEU A 216 11.33 0.36 -5.49
N VAL A 217 11.57 -0.16 -6.69
CA VAL A 217 10.61 -0.95 -7.47
C VAL A 217 11.27 -2.27 -7.84
N ALA A 218 10.61 -3.38 -7.53
CA ALA A 218 11.06 -4.72 -7.86
C ALA A 218 10.11 -5.36 -8.88
N THR A 219 10.65 -5.79 -10.01
CA THR A 219 9.90 -6.40 -11.13
C THR A 219 10.47 -7.77 -11.46
N LEU A 220 9.64 -8.68 -11.98
CA LEU A 220 10.12 -9.96 -12.48
C LEU A 220 10.48 -9.82 -13.96
N THR A 221 11.63 -10.35 -14.34
CA THR A 221 12.00 -10.49 -15.75
C THR A 221 11.33 -11.71 -16.36
N ASP A 222 11.26 -11.78 -17.69
CA ASP A 222 10.72 -12.95 -18.40
C ASP A 222 11.47 -14.25 -18.09
N SER A 223 12.74 -14.12 -17.71
CA SER A 223 13.60 -15.21 -17.24
C SER A 223 13.36 -15.64 -15.79
N GLY A 224 12.40 -15.02 -15.09
CA GLY A 224 12.06 -15.28 -13.69
C GLY A 224 13.02 -14.67 -12.67
N ASN A 225 13.97 -13.83 -13.10
CA ASN A 225 14.87 -13.12 -12.20
C ASN A 225 14.16 -11.91 -11.60
N LEU A 226 14.53 -11.53 -10.38
CA LEU A 226 13.98 -10.34 -9.74
C LEU A 226 14.89 -9.15 -9.99
N ASP A 227 14.41 -8.19 -10.76
CA ASP A 227 15.13 -6.95 -11.02
C ASP A 227 14.64 -5.84 -10.08
N VAL A 228 15.55 -5.37 -9.23
CA VAL A 228 15.30 -4.35 -8.22
C VAL A 228 15.99 -3.06 -8.64
N VAL A 229 15.20 -2.02 -8.88
CA VAL A 229 15.69 -0.69 -9.24
C VAL A 229 15.37 0.29 -8.12
N VAL A 230 16.36 1.05 -7.68
CA VAL A 230 16.17 2.20 -6.80
C VAL A 230 16.25 3.46 -7.65
N PHE A 231 15.15 4.20 -7.68
CA PHE A 231 15.03 5.50 -8.30
C PHE A 231 15.23 6.60 -7.26
N GLU A 232 16.01 7.61 -7.62
CA GLU A 232 15.95 8.91 -6.97
C GLU A 232 14.86 9.73 -7.65
N VAL A 233 13.92 10.23 -6.85
CA VAL A 233 12.85 11.11 -7.30
C VAL A 233 13.28 12.55 -7.06
N ALA A 234 13.11 13.40 -8.07
CA ALA A 234 13.32 14.84 -8.00
C ALA A 234 12.04 15.54 -8.42
N LEU A 235 11.52 16.42 -7.57
CA LEU A 235 10.36 17.24 -7.88
C LEU A 235 10.84 18.55 -8.50
N GLY A 236 10.33 18.85 -9.69
CA GLY A 236 10.55 20.11 -10.39
C GLY A 236 9.35 21.05 -10.21
N GLY A 237 9.63 22.34 -10.06
CA GLY A 237 8.60 23.38 -10.02
C GLY A 237 8.52 24.22 -8.75
N CYS A 238 9.57 24.27 -7.92
CA CYS A 238 9.65 25.27 -6.86
C CYS A 238 11.11 25.69 -6.61
N GLU A 239 11.63 26.58 -7.44
CA GLU A 239 12.68 27.54 -7.08
C GLU A 239 12.70 28.69 -8.10
N MET A 240 12.24 29.86 -7.64
CA MET A 240 12.58 31.22 -8.08
C MET A 240 12.92 31.43 -9.57
N THR A 241 11.94 31.24 -10.46
CA THR A 241 11.83 32.03 -11.69
C THR A 241 10.36 32.41 -11.86
N ASP A 242 10.10 33.72 -11.98
CA ASP A 242 8.79 34.37 -12.03
C ASP A 242 7.94 33.96 -13.25
N VAL A 243 7.53 32.69 -13.32
CA VAL A 243 6.50 32.24 -14.26
C VAL A 243 5.30 31.72 -13.46
N PRO A 244 4.23 32.52 -13.31
CA PRO A 244 3.00 32.03 -12.71
C PRO A 244 2.43 30.93 -13.62
N GLY A 245 2.34 29.70 -13.10
CA GLY A 245 1.75 28.56 -13.83
C GLY A 245 2.69 27.40 -14.14
N GLY A 246 3.92 27.37 -13.60
CA GLY A 246 4.81 26.21 -13.72
C GLY A 246 4.15 24.93 -13.19
N ARG A 247 3.85 23.98 -14.09
CA ARG A 247 3.24 22.69 -13.72
C ARG A 247 4.26 21.90 -12.90
N THR A 248 3.92 21.58 -11.65
CA THR A 248 4.74 20.68 -10.82
C THR A 248 4.93 19.37 -11.57
N SER A 249 6.17 18.95 -11.75
CA SER A 249 6.53 17.69 -12.44
C SER A 249 7.48 16.88 -11.58
N ALA A 250 7.48 15.57 -11.74
CA ALA A 250 8.44 14.69 -11.10
C ALA A 250 9.36 14.08 -12.16
N ARG A 251 10.63 13.91 -11.81
CA ARG A 251 11.60 13.16 -12.61
C ARG A 251 12.16 12.04 -11.76
N ILE A 252 12.41 10.89 -12.40
CA ILE A 252 13.10 9.77 -11.77
C ILE A 252 14.44 9.53 -12.44
N ARG A 253 15.42 9.13 -11.63
CA ARG A 253 16.73 8.70 -12.10
C ARG A 253 17.11 7.40 -11.41
N PRO A 254 17.42 6.32 -12.14
CA PRO A 254 17.90 5.10 -11.51
C PRO A 254 19.28 5.38 -10.88
N VAL A 255 19.40 5.12 -9.57
CA VAL A 255 20.66 5.28 -8.81
C VAL A 255 21.31 3.95 -8.47
N ARG A 256 20.50 2.89 -8.38
CA ARG A 256 20.98 1.53 -8.16
C ARG A 256 20.09 0.56 -8.91
N ARG A 257 20.70 -0.49 -9.45
CA ARG A 257 20.00 -1.63 -10.02
C ARG A 257 20.68 -2.91 -9.57
N VAL A 258 19.89 -3.88 -9.13
CA VAL A 258 20.36 -5.18 -8.69
C VAL A 258 19.42 -6.23 -9.26
N THR A 259 19.96 -7.18 -10.00
CA THR A 259 19.19 -8.32 -10.51
C THR A 259 19.53 -9.56 -9.67
N LEU A 260 18.55 -10.04 -8.92
CA LEU A 260 18.66 -11.26 -8.14
C LEU A 260 18.24 -12.44 -9.01
N ARG A 261 19.18 -13.36 -9.22
CA ARG A 261 18.94 -14.54 -10.04
C ARG A 261 18.10 -15.57 -9.29
N HIS A 262 17.07 -16.08 -9.94
CA HIS A 262 16.28 -17.17 -9.38
C HIS A 262 17.06 -18.49 -9.51
N HIS A 263 17.32 -19.18 -8.40
CA HIS A 263 17.96 -20.49 -8.43
C HIS A 263 16.89 -21.58 -8.54
N ALA A 264 17.00 -22.50 -9.51
CA ALA A 264 15.98 -23.49 -9.86
C ALA A 264 15.52 -24.42 -8.70
N ASN A 265 16.29 -24.52 -7.61
CA ASN A 265 15.97 -25.32 -6.43
C ASN A 265 15.30 -24.55 -5.28
N ALA A 266 15.05 -23.24 -5.43
CA ALA A 266 14.31 -22.44 -4.45
C ALA A 266 12.80 -22.43 -4.76
N ILE A 267 12.20 -23.61 -4.92
CA ILE A 267 10.77 -23.76 -5.19
C ILE A 267 10.01 -23.34 -3.92
N GLY A 268 9.42 -22.14 -3.95
CA GLY A 268 8.38 -21.72 -3.00
C GLY A 268 8.42 -20.26 -2.53
N ASN A 269 9.54 -19.55 -2.68
CA ASN A 269 9.66 -18.19 -2.15
C ASN A 269 9.59 -17.15 -3.28
N THR A 270 8.37 -16.80 -3.70
CA THR A 270 8.12 -15.47 -4.26
C THR A 270 8.54 -14.44 -3.22
N VAL A 271 9.41 -13.49 -3.57
CA VAL A 271 9.78 -12.39 -2.66
C VAL A 271 8.52 -11.72 -2.16
N LYS A 272 8.24 -11.84 -0.86
CA LYS A 272 7.00 -11.37 -0.25
C LYS A 272 7.08 -9.89 0.14
N GLU A 273 8.27 -9.39 0.44
CA GLU A 273 8.50 -8.04 0.91
C GLU A 273 9.92 -7.58 0.57
N LEU A 274 10.05 -6.35 0.08
CA LEU A 274 11.31 -5.62 -0.10
C LEU A 274 11.12 -4.21 0.45
N ALA A 275 12.08 -3.77 1.27
CA ALA A 275 12.02 -2.46 1.89
C ALA A 275 13.37 -1.74 1.78
N LEU A 276 13.31 -0.42 1.58
CA LEU A 276 14.47 0.45 1.76
C LEU A 276 14.67 0.69 3.26
N LEU A 277 15.89 0.49 3.74
CA LEU A 277 16.28 0.72 5.13
C LEU A 277 17.22 1.93 5.20
N PRO A 278 17.15 2.75 6.26
CA PRO A 278 18.12 3.81 6.48
C PRO A 278 19.51 3.21 6.70
N ALA A 279 20.54 3.97 6.34
CA ALA A 279 21.91 3.58 6.64
C ALA A 279 22.12 3.54 8.16
N THR A 280 22.96 2.61 8.62
CA THR A 280 23.44 2.63 10.00
C THR A 280 24.18 3.96 10.23
N PRO A 281 23.84 4.73 11.28
CA PRO A 281 24.58 5.94 11.57
C PRO A 281 26.06 5.60 11.79
N PRO A 282 27.00 6.46 11.35
CA PRO A 282 28.40 6.24 11.63
C PRO A 282 28.61 6.14 13.15
N SER A 283 29.47 5.23 13.59
CA SER A 283 29.92 5.19 14.98
C SER A 283 30.46 6.58 15.34
N ALA A 284 29.98 7.16 16.44
CA ALA A 284 30.53 8.42 16.95
C ALA A 284 32.06 8.26 17.04
N PRO A 285 32.85 9.27 16.62
CA PRO A 285 34.29 9.21 16.83
C PRO A 285 34.53 9.05 18.33
N ASP A 286 35.33 8.06 18.70
CA ASP A 286 35.73 7.84 20.10
C ASP A 286 36.27 9.17 20.64
N SER A 287 35.56 9.75 21.62
CA SER A 287 36.01 10.95 22.34
C SER A 287 37.16 10.64 23.31
N THR A 288 37.89 9.57 23.05
CA THR A 288 39.04 9.09 23.81
C THR A 288 40.16 8.84 22.82
N SER A 289 40.72 9.92 22.30
CA SER A 289 42.12 9.97 21.90
C SER A 289 42.73 11.17 22.67
N PRO A 290 43.76 10.93 23.50
CA PRO A 290 44.32 11.92 24.42
C PRO A 290 45.05 13.07 23.73
#